data_AF-Q564R5-F1
#
_entry.id   AF-Q564R5-F1
#
_cell.length_a   1.000
_cell.length_b   1.000
_cell.length_c   1.000
_cell.angle_alpha   90.00
_cell.angle_beta   90.00
_cell.angle_gamma   90.00
#
_symmetry.space_group_name_H-M   'P 1'
#
loop_
_entity.id
_entity.type
_entity.pdbx_description
1 polymer ?
#
loop_
_entity_poly.entity_id
_entity_poly.type
_entity_poly.pdbx_seq_one_letter_code
_entity_poly.pdbx_strand_id
1 'polypeptide(L)'
;MGLLWIDPESPFDQWTPYEYYWSAEQRKTVRSSIQQLLYHHQAKKNYINFLCKTAVNQNVLNKADAEKISKIYWKLDSFNSFDYTQSMLFDPKYSEYTKKNVDSKGVVKLKAISEKYLEDPKQDRRLRWKYVYLN
;
A
#
# COMPACT_ATOMS: atom_id res chain seq x y z
N MET A 1 -7.54 -14.08 -6.49
CA MET A 1 -8.09 -13.15 -7.48
C MET A 1 -6.93 -12.33 -8.02
N GLY A 2 -6.48 -12.59 -9.25
CA GLY A 2 -5.53 -11.71 -9.91
C GLY A 2 -6.24 -10.38 -10.16
N LEU A 3 -5.64 -9.28 -9.71
CA LEU A 3 -6.06 -7.96 -10.12
C LEU A 3 -5.85 -7.90 -11.64
N LEU A 4 -6.92 -8.09 -12.40
CA LEU A 4 -6.96 -7.64 -13.79
C LEU A 4 -6.56 -6.17 -13.76
N TRP A 5 -5.53 -5.83 -14.53
CA TRP A 5 -5.21 -4.45 -14.83
C TRP A 5 -6.49 -3.80 -15.36
N ILE A 6 -7.09 -2.94 -14.55
CA ILE A 6 -8.08 -1.97 -15.01
C ILE A 6 -7.24 -0.99 -15.83
N ASP A 7 -7.14 -1.24 -17.13
CA ASP A 7 -6.64 -0.24 -18.06
C ASP A 7 -7.48 1.02 -17.83
N PRO A 8 -6.92 2.15 -17.41
CA PRO A 8 -7.71 3.32 -17.07
C PRO A 8 -8.48 3.89 -18.27
N GLU A 9 -8.23 3.41 -19.48
CA GLU A 9 -8.98 3.71 -20.70
C GLU A 9 -10.04 2.65 -21.05
N SER A 10 -9.95 1.41 -20.55
CA SER A 10 -10.73 0.26 -21.06
C SER A 10 -12.06 -0.11 -20.36
N PRO A 11 -12.32 0.10 -19.06
CA PRO A 11 -13.57 -0.32 -18.43
C PRO A 11 -14.57 0.80 -18.19
N PHE A 12 -14.39 1.97 -18.79
CA PHE A 12 -15.39 3.05 -18.71
C PHE A 12 -16.35 3.10 -19.91
N ASP A 13 -16.24 2.20 -20.88
CA ASP A 13 -17.21 2.11 -21.97
C ASP A 13 -18.54 1.42 -21.56
N GLN A 14 -18.65 1.02 -20.28
CA GLN A 14 -19.86 0.45 -19.70
C GLN A 14 -20.27 1.21 -18.43
N TRP A 15 -20.35 2.54 -18.51
CA TRP A 15 -21.04 3.34 -17.49
C TRP A 15 -22.41 2.72 -17.21
N THR A 16 -22.71 2.48 -15.93
CA THR A 16 -24.02 2.01 -15.50
C THR A 16 -25.10 2.99 -15.98
N PRO A 17 -26.38 2.58 -16.10
CA PRO A 17 -27.45 3.49 -16.52
C PRO A 17 -27.53 4.79 -15.70
N TYR A 18 -27.12 4.76 -14.43
CA TYR A 18 -27.03 5.94 -13.57
C TYR A 18 -25.91 6.91 -13.97
N GLU A 19 -24.78 6.38 -14.45
CA GLU A 19 -23.60 7.14 -14.88
C GLU A 19 -23.75 7.66 -16.33
N TYR A 20 -24.75 7.19 -17.07
CA TYR A 20 -25.11 7.73 -18.39
C TYR A 20 -25.38 9.25 -18.34
N TYR A 21 -26.00 9.73 -17.25
CA TYR A 21 -26.30 11.16 -17.04
C TYR A 21 -25.12 12.00 -16.55
N TRP A 22 -23.96 11.39 -16.34
CA TRP A 22 -22.79 12.15 -15.92
C TRP A 22 -22.27 13.03 -17.05
N SER A 23 -21.97 14.29 -16.71
CA SER A 23 -21.25 15.18 -17.61
C SER A 23 -19.87 14.62 -17.96
N ALA A 24 -19.29 15.08 -19.06
CA ALA A 24 -17.91 14.72 -19.42
C ALA A 24 -16.92 15.04 -18.28
N GLU A 25 -17.14 16.13 -17.56
CA GLU A 25 -16.34 16.51 -16.39
C GLU A 25 -16.50 15.51 -15.25
N GLN A 26 -17.71 15.06 -14.92
CA GLN A 26 -17.92 14.04 -13.87
C GLN A 26 -17.22 12.72 -14.21
N ARG A 27 -17.32 12.26 -15.46
CA ARG A 27 -16.61 11.06 -15.94
C ARG A 27 -15.10 11.22 -15.84
N LYS A 28 -14.57 12.39 -16.22
CA LYS A 28 -13.14 12.74 -16.11
C LYS A 28 -12.68 12.78 -14.65
N THR A 29 -13.49 13.31 -13.74
CA THR A 29 -13.22 13.31 -12.30
C THR A 29 -13.10 11.88 -11.79
N VAL A 30 -14.06 11.01 -12.09
CA VAL A 30 -14.03 9.61 -11.63
C VAL A 30 -12.86 8.83 -12.21
N ARG A 31 -12.56 8.99 -13.51
CA ARG A 31 -11.37 8.40 -14.13
C ARG A 31 -10.09 8.85 -13.42
N SER A 32 -9.96 10.15 -13.16
CA SER A 32 -8.82 10.71 -12.43
C SER A 32 -8.70 10.13 -11.01
N SER A 33 -9.81 10.01 -10.29
CA SER A 33 -9.85 9.41 -8.95
C SER A 33 -9.43 7.94 -8.97
N ILE A 34 -9.92 7.15 -9.94
CA ILE A 34 -9.55 5.74 -10.08
C ILE A 34 -8.07 5.59 -10.44
N GLN A 35 -7.55 6.39 -11.37
CA GLN A 35 -6.13 6.42 -11.69
C GLN A 35 -5.29 6.71 -10.44
N GLN A 36 -5.68 7.71 -9.64
CA GLN A 36 -4.98 8.04 -8.39
C GLN A 36 -5.01 6.87 -7.38
N LEU A 37 -6.16 6.21 -7.21
CA LEU A 37 -6.29 5.04 -6.35
C LEU A 37 -5.37 3.89 -6.81
N LEU A 38 -5.29 3.64 -8.12
CA LEU A 38 -4.40 2.62 -8.70
C LEU A 38 -2.92 2.97 -8.48
N TYR A 39 -2.52 4.23 -8.71
CA TYR A 39 -1.16 4.70 -8.45
C TYR A 39 -0.78 4.56 -6.97
N HIS A 40 -1.71 4.91 -6.08
CA HIS A 40 -1.51 4.78 -4.65
C HIS A 40 -1.40 3.32 -4.20
N HIS A 41 -2.28 2.43 -4.70
CA HIS A 41 -2.20 0.99 -4.46
C HIS A 41 -0.86 0.41 -4.94
N GLN A 42 -0.41 0.80 -6.13
CA GLN A 42 0.87 0.38 -6.67
C GLN A 42 2.05 0.87 -5.81
N ALA A 43 2.00 2.10 -5.30
CA ALA A 43 3.01 2.62 -4.39
C ALA A 43 3.09 1.79 -3.10
N LYS A 44 1.93 1.50 -2.47
CA LYS A 44 1.83 0.63 -1.29
C LYS A 44 2.37 -0.78 -1.53
N LYS A 45 2.01 -1.37 -2.68
CA LYS A 45 2.53 -2.67 -3.11
C LYS A 45 4.05 -2.67 -3.27
N ASN A 46 4.60 -1.65 -3.93
CA ASN A 46 6.05 -1.50 -4.10
C ASN A 46 6.74 -1.33 -2.74
N TYR A 47 6.16 -0.55 -1.84
CA TYR A 47 6.67 -0.31 -0.51
C TYR A 47 6.76 -1.59 0.33
N ILE A 48 5.65 -2.33 0.50
CA ILE A 48 5.70 -3.56 1.30
C ILE A 48 6.62 -4.63 0.68
N ASN A 49 6.66 -4.72 -0.65
CA ASN A 49 7.59 -5.60 -1.34
C ASN A 49 9.05 -5.20 -1.10
N PHE A 50 9.35 -3.90 -1.14
CA PHE A 50 10.68 -3.38 -0.84
C PHE A 50 11.09 -3.74 0.59
N LEU A 51 10.21 -3.49 1.58
CA LEU A 51 10.49 -3.81 2.98
C LEU A 51 10.80 -5.29 3.17
N CYS A 52 9.89 -6.16 2.74
CA CYS A 52 10.02 -7.61 2.90
C CYS A 52 11.26 -8.15 2.18
N LYS A 53 11.50 -7.74 0.93
CA LYS A 53 12.66 -8.19 0.15
C LYS A 53 13.97 -7.71 0.78
N THR A 54 14.03 -6.46 1.21
CA THR A 54 15.23 -5.88 1.83
C THR A 54 15.52 -6.54 3.16
N ALA A 55 14.50 -6.77 3.99
CA ALA A 55 14.65 -7.43 5.27
C ALA A 55 15.15 -8.87 5.13
N VAL A 56 14.67 -9.62 4.13
CA VAL A 56 15.19 -10.97 3.83
C VAL A 56 16.64 -10.91 3.36
N ASN A 57 16.95 -10.02 2.41
CA ASN A 57 18.31 -9.88 1.88
C ASN A 57 19.33 -9.44 2.94
N GLN A 58 18.90 -8.67 3.95
CA GLN A 58 19.74 -8.22 5.06
C GLN A 58 19.72 -9.17 6.27
N ASN A 59 19.11 -10.36 6.14
CA ASN A 59 18.95 -11.33 7.24
C ASN A 59 18.26 -10.75 8.49
N VAL A 60 17.40 -9.74 8.30
CA VAL A 60 16.57 -9.15 9.36
C VAL A 60 15.34 -10.02 9.62
N LEU A 61 14.80 -10.63 8.57
CA LEU A 61 13.68 -11.58 8.64
C LEU A 61 13.98 -12.80 7.77
N ASN A 62 13.46 -13.96 8.15
CA ASN A 62 13.36 -15.07 7.22
C ASN A 62 12.21 -14.84 6.22
N LYS A 63 12.20 -15.60 5.12
CA LYS A 63 11.18 -15.48 4.08
C LYS A 63 9.75 -15.71 4.60
N ALA A 64 9.55 -16.65 5.52
CA ALA A 64 8.24 -16.97 6.06
C ALA A 64 7.66 -15.81 6.88
N ASP A 65 8.48 -15.14 7.70
CA ASP A 65 8.05 -13.98 8.48
C ASP A 65 7.80 -12.76 7.60
N ALA A 66 8.62 -12.55 6.57
CA ALA A 66 8.37 -11.51 5.57
C ALA A 66 7.00 -11.70 4.87
N GLU A 67 6.64 -12.94 4.51
CA GLU A 67 5.32 -13.24 3.92
C GLU A 67 4.16 -13.01 4.91
N LYS A 68 4.33 -13.37 6.19
CA LYS A 68 3.32 -13.09 7.24
C LYS A 68 3.11 -11.58 7.42
N ILE A 69 4.20 -10.82 7.49
CA ILE A 69 4.17 -9.35 7.63
C ILE A 69 3.50 -8.70 6.41
N SER A 70 3.80 -9.16 5.20
CA SER A 70 3.12 -8.66 3.98
C SER A 70 1.60 -8.86 4.04
N LYS A 71 1.13 -10.02 4.51
CA LYS A 71 -0.30 -10.29 4.71
C LYS A 71 -0.92 -9.41 5.80
N ILE A 72 -0.20 -9.18 6.90
CA ILE A 72 -0.64 -8.29 7.98
C ILE A 72 -0.77 -6.86 7.48
N TYR A 73 0.21 -6.37 6.71
CA TYR A 73 0.17 -5.04 6.10
C TYR A 73 -1.11 -4.83 5.29
N TRP A 74 -1.43 -5.74 4.39
CA TRP A 74 -2.64 -5.61 3.57
C TRP A 74 -3.94 -5.68 4.36
N LYS A 75 -3.97 -6.44 5.46
CA LYS A 75 -5.11 -6.47 6.39
C LYS A 75 -5.26 -5.16 7.16
N LEU A 76 -4.15 -4.50 7.52
CA LEU A 76 -4.19 -3.20 8.19
C LEU A 76 -4.58 -2.10 7.19
N ASP A 77 -3.98 -2.09 6.00
CA ASP A 77 -4.20 -1.08 4.97
C ASP A 77 -5.66 -0.99 4.52
N SER A 78 -6.39 -2.11 4.50
CA SER A 78 -7.79 -2.14 4.08
C SER A 78 -8.74 -1.36 4.98
N PHE A 79 -8.34 -1.02 6.21
CA PHE A 79 -9.21 -0.36 7.19
C PHE A 79 -8.66 0.96 7.72
N ASN A 80 -7.41 1.31 7.38
CA ASN A 80 -6.67 2.34 8.10
C ASN A 80 -5.96 3.32 7.17
N SER A 81 -5.67 4.51 7.70
CA SER A 81 -4.72 5.43 7.05
C SER A 81 -3.33 4.82 7.00
N PHE A 82 -2.45 5.37 6.15
CA PHE A 82 -1.06 4.93 6.08
C PHE A 82 -0.37 5.06 7.45
N ASP A 83 -0.53 6.20 8.12
CA ASP A 83 0.14 6.48 9.40
C ASP A 83 -0.28 5.51 10.51
N TYR A 84 -1.58 5.17 10.57
CA TYR A 84 -2.07 4.17 11.52
C TYR A 84 -1.64 2.75 11.14
N THR A 85 -1.60 2.44 9.83
CA THR A 85 -1.04 1.18 9.35
C THR A 85 0.42 1.03 9.79
N GLN A 86 1.22 2.08 9.69
CA GLN A 86 2.63 2.09 10.11
C GLN A 86 2.80 1.88 11.62
N SER A 87 2.01 2.57 12.45
CA SER A 87 2.10 2.42 13.90
C SER A 87 1.81 0.98 14.35
N MET A 88 0.80 0.35 13.75
CA MET A 88 0.42 -1.03 14.02
C MET A 88 1.41 -2.05 13.42
N LEU A 89 1.89 -1.81 12.20
CA LEU A 89 2.84 -2.70 11.52
C LEU A 89 4.17 -2.78 12.28
N PHE A 90 4.62 -1.67 12.86
CA PHE A 90 5.90 -1.64 13.57
C PHE A 90 5.78 -1.74 15.09
N ASP A 91 4.61 -2.09 15.60
CA ASP A 91 4.45 -2.47 17.00
C ASP A 91 4.90 -3.94 17.19
N PRO A 92 6.05 -4.22 17.84
CA PRO A 92 6.49 -5.59 18.07
C PRO A 92 5.55 -6.38 18.99
N LYS A 93 4.62 -5.71 19.68
CA LYS A 93 3.59 -6.32 20.54
C LYS A 93 2.25 -6.47 19.83
N TYR A 94 2.16 -6.17 18.54
CA TYR A 94 0.91 -6.35 17.80
C TYR A 94 0.48 -7.82 17.84
N SER A 95 -0.73 -8.07 18.36
CA SER A 95 -1.18 -9.43 18.72
C SER A 95 -1.14 -10.44 17.57
N GLU A 96 -1.27 -10.00 16.31
CA GLU A 96 -1.17 -10.88 15.14
C GLU A 96 0.24 -11.46 14.95
N TYR A 97 1.29 -10.76 15.41
CA TYR A 97 2.65 -11.29 15.39
C TYR A 97 2.82 -12.45 16.36
N THR A 98 2.29 -12.32 17.58
CA THR A 98 2.27 -13.41 18.56
C THR A 98 1.48 -14.60 18.04
N LYS A 99 0.27 -14.39 17.49
CA LYS A 99 -0.54 -15.49 16.93
C LYS A 99 0.13 -16.23 15.78
N LYS A 100 0.98 -15.55 15.00
CA LYS A 100 1.65 -16.10 13.82
C LYS A 100 3.12 -16.46 14.06
N ASN A 101 3.60 -16.38 15.29
CA ASN A 101 5.00 -16.59 15.66
C ASN A 101 5.96 -15.82 14.72
N VAL A 102 5.77 -14.51 14.59
CA VAL A 102 6.68 -13.61 13.86
C VAL A 102 7.75 -13.10 14.81
N ASP A 103 9.02 -13.09 14.38
CA ASP A 103 10.12 -12.55 15.20
C ASP A 103 9.94 -11.05 15.47
N SER A 104 9.70 -10.71 16.75
CA SER A 104 9.51 -9.33 17.20
C SER A 104 10.78 -8.48 17.06
N LYS A 105 11.98 -9.08 17.15
CA LYS A 105 13.24 -8.35 16.92
C LYS A 105 13.38 -7.94 15.45
N GLY A 106 13.00 -8.83 14.54
CA GLY A 106 12.89 -8.54 13.11
C GLY A 106 11.92 -7.39 12.81
N VAL A 107 10.77 -7.33 13.48
CA VAL A 107 9.80 -6.21 13.33
C VAL A 107 10.40 -4.86 13.75
N VAL A 108 11.14 -4.81 14.87
CA VAL A 108 11.82 -3.57 15.30
C VAL A 108 12.82 -3.09 14.25
N LYS A 109 13.61 -4.01 13.68
CA LYS A 109 14.58 -3.68 12.63
C LYS A 109 13.92 -3.34 11.29
N LEU A 110 12.76 -3.90 10.99
CA LEU A 110 11.98 -3.58 9.79
C LEU A 110 11.58 -2.10 9.76
N LYS A 111 11.30 -1.51 10.93
CA LYS A 111 11.02 -0.08 11.05
C LYS A 111 12.16 0.79 10.51
N ALA A 112 13.41 0.45 10.82
CA ALA A 112 14.58 1.19 10.31
C ALA A 112 14.70 1.11 8.77
N ILE A 113 14.36 -0.04 8.18
CA ILE A 113 14.30 -0.21 6.71
C ILE A 113 13.23 0.71 6.11
N SER A 114 12.08 0.82 6.78
CA SER A 114 11.01 1.72 6.38
C SER A 114 11.39 3.18 6.46
N GLU A 115 11.99 3.61 7.57
CA GLU A 115 12.45 4.99 7.75
C GLU A 115 13.38 5.39 6.61
N LYS A 116 14.36 4.55 6.27
CA LYS A 116 15.26 4.78 5.12
C LYS A 116 14.54 4.88 3.77
N TYR A 117 13.50 4.07 3.53
CA TYR A 117 12.72 4.16 2.29
C TYR A 117 11.94 5.48 2.20
N LEU A 118 11.44 5.96 3.34
CA LEU A 118 10.64 7.19 3.45
C LEU A 118 11.49 8.46 3.50
N GLU A 119 12.83 8.34 3.54
CA GLU A 119 13.74 9.48 3.31
C GLU A 119 13.59 10.06 1.90
N ASP A 120 13.15 9.27 0.91
CA ASP A 120 12.79 9.78 -0.42
C ASP A 120 11.42 10.48 -0.36
N PRO A 121 11.35 11.83 -0.51
CA PRO A 121 10.10 12.57 -0.40
C PRO A 121 9.08 12.16 -1.48
N LYS A 122 9.54 11.64 -2.63
CA LYS A 122 8.64 11.16 -3.68
C LYS A 122 7.91 9.89 -3.24
N GLN A 123 8.58 8.98 -2.54
CA GLN A 123 7.95 7.77 -2.03
C GLN A 123 7.00 8.07 -0.87
N ASP A 124 7.45 8.90 0.08
CA ASP A 124 6.61 9.32 1.21
C ASP A 124 5.30 9.97 0.74
N ARG A 125 5.37 10.90 -0.22
CA ARG A 125 4.17 11.53 -0.80
C ARG A 125 3.23 10.54 -1.48
N ARG A 126 3.77 9.59 -2.25
CA ARG A 126 2.97 8.54 -2.93
C ARG A 126 2.24 7.65 -1.93
N LEU A 127 2.86 7.37 -0.78
CA LEU A 127 2.32 6.50 0.26
C LEU A 127 1.35 7.19 1.21
N ARG A 128 1.53 8.48 1.49
CA ARG A 128 0.64 9.25 2.38
C ARG A 128 -0.55 9.87 1.67
N TRP A 129 -0.62 9.76 0.35
CA TRP A 129 -1.64 10.40 -0.48
C TRP A 129 -1.79 11.90 -0.17
N LYS A 130 -0.66 12.58 0.10
CA LYS A 130 -0.65 14.03 0.23
C LYS A 130 -0.66 14.62 -1.17
N TYR A 131 -1.77 15.26 -1.55
CA TYR A 131 -1.88 16.05 -2.77
C TYR A 131 -0.74 17.08 -2.82
N VAL A 132 0.31 16.78 -3.59
CA VAL A 132 1.01 17.82 -4.31
C VAL A 132 0.35 17.77 -5.68
N TYR A 133 -0.28 18.87 -6.08
CA TYR A 133 -0.67 19.11 -7.45
C TYR A 133 0.44 18.60 -8.37
N LEU A 134 0.22 17.46 -9.04
CA LEU A 134 0.85 17.20 -10.31
C LEU A 134 0.10 18.09 -11.31
N ASN A 135 0.37 19.39 -11.22
CA ASN A 135 0.25 20.32 -12.32
C ASN A 135 1.68 20.50 -12.86
#